data_AF-A0A9X3XFT7-F1
#
_entry.id   AF-A0A9X3XFT7-F1
#
_cell.length_a   1.000
_cell.length_b   1.000
_cell.length_c   1.000
_cell.angle_alpha   90.00
_cell.angle_beta   90.00
_cell.angle_gamma   90.00
#
_symmetry.space_group_name_H-M   'P 1'
#
loop_
_entity.id
_entity.type
_entity.pdbx_description
1 polymer ?
#
loop_
_entity_poly.entity_id
_entity_poly.type
_entity_poly.pdbx_seq_one_letter_code
_entity_poly.pdbx_strand_id
1 'polypeptide(L)'
;MQKKIGRFIISVIILTFTITNIPYAQPIEPPAPYGPKVEDLKNKEELVRNLRDIERIRKNLSAVNISADSTPDDLEAINKDLEYYIQQFEVIEKNLQNHKVSYKDSFSDIFFSEQILFVAESFVISIRQQQNLIRELGINREEAKKLFYSSYLIPVYYYLTLGDNMIAYIETYFRIT
;
A
#
# COMPACT_ATOMS: atom_id res chain seq x y z
N MET A 1 -36.20 -8.92 -37.78
CA MET A 1 -34.80 -9.37 -37.54
C MET A 1 -34.19 -8.78 -36.28
N GLN A 2 -34.30 -7.47 -36.04
CA GLN A 2 -33.71 -6.78 -34.86
C GLN A 2 -34.05 -7.42 -33.50
N LYS A 3 -35.31 -7.85 -33.27
CA LYS A 3 -35.71 -8.54 -32.01
C LYS A 3 -35.01 -9.89 -31.81
N LYS A 4 -34.64 -10.61 -32.88
CA LYS A 4 -33.91 -11.89 -32.80
C LYS A 4 -32.42 -11.65 -32.51
N ILE A 5 -31.83 -10.60 -33.09
CA ILE A 5 -30.46 -10.17 -32.84
C ILE A 5 -30.30 -9.68 -31.39
N GLY A 6 -31.24 -8.87 -30.90
CA GLY A 6 -31.22 -8.41 -29.50
C GLY A 6 -31.30 -9.56 -28.50
N ARG A 7 -32.13 -10.57 -28.76
CA ARG A 7 -32.20 -11.78 -27.93
C ARG A 7 -30.90 -12.58 -27.96
N PHE A 8 -30.27 -12.72 -29.13
CA PHE A 8 -28.98 -13.41 -29.25
C PHE A 8 -27.87 -12.71 -28.46
N ILE A 9 -27.77 -11.38 -28.55
CA ILE A 9 -26.79 -10.59 -27.81
C ILE A 9 -26.98 -10.75 -26.30
N ILE A 10 -28.22 -10.66 -25.81
CA ILE A 10 -28.54 -10.85 -24.39
C ILE A 10 -28.15 -12.27 -23.94
N SER A 11 -28.44 -13.29 -24.74
CA SER A 11 -28.04 -14.68 -24.42
C SER A 11 -26.53 -14.84 -24.31
N VAL A 12 -25.75 -14.21 -25.21
CA VAL A 12 -24.28 -14.26 -25.18
C VAL A 12 -23.72 -13.57 -23.94
N ILE A 13 -24.26 -12.41 -23.57
CA ILE A 13 -23.85 -11.68 -22.36
C ILE A 13 -24.13 -12.51 -21.10
N ILE A 14 -25.33 -13.12 -20.99
CA ILE A 14 -25.66 -14.00 -19.85
C ILE A 14 -24.70 -15.19 -19.79
N LEU A 15 -24.39 -15.81 -20.93
CA LEU A 15 -23.43 -16.90 -21.01
C LEU A 15 -22.05 -16.49 -20.48
N THR A 16 -21.56 -15.29 -20.84
CA THR A 16 -20.27 -14.79 -20.32
C THR A 16 -20.25 -14.55 -18.80
N PHE A 17 -21.39 -14.23 -18.18
CA PHE A 17 -21.48 -14.10 -16.73
C PHE A 17 -21.61 -15.46 -16.00
N THR A 18 -22.09 -16.49 -16.68
CA THR A 18 -22.21 -17.85 -16.11
C THR A 18 -20.97 -18.72 -16.31
N ILE A 19 -20.04 -18.32 -17.18
CA ILE A 19 -18.75 -19.00 -17.29
C ILE A 19 -17.94 -18.62 -16.05
N THR A 20 -18.00 -19.48 -15.05
CA THR A 20 -16.98 -19.49 -14.00
C THR A 20 -15.65 -19.71 -14.68
N ASN A 21 -14.71 -18.77 -14.57
CA ASN A 21 -13.30 -19.07 -14.81
C ASN A 21 -12.98 -20.27 -13.92
N ILE A 22 -12.85 -21.46 -14.51
CA ILE A 22 -12.37 -22.63 -13.78
C ILE A 22 -10.85 -22.42 -13.72
N PRO A 23 -10.28 -21.96 -12.58
CA PRO A 23 -8.84 -21.99 -12.46
C PRO A 23 -8.41 -23.44 -12.63
N TYR A 24 -7.50 -23.70 -13.58
CA TYR A 24 -7.06 -25.04 -13.95
C TYR A 24 -6.40 -25.82 -12.79
N ALA A 25 -6.18 -25.15 -11.65
CA ALA A 25 -5.76 -25.73 -10.39
C ALA A 25 -6.57 -25.09 -9.24
N GLN A 26 -7.60 -25.77 -8.74
CA GLN A 26 -8.12 -25.48 -7.40
C GLN A 26 -7.30 -26.29 -6.40
N PRO A 27 -6.57 -25.66 -5.46
CA PRO A 27 -5.86 -26.38 -4.42
C PRO A 27 -6.86 -27.11 -3.52
N ILE A 28 -6.57 -28.39 -3.25
CA ILE A 28 -7.43 -29.33 -2.49
C ILE A 28 -7.50 -28.98 -0.99
N GLU A 29 -6.57 -28.13 -0.52
CA GLU A 29 -6.49 -27.60 0.83
C GLU A 29 -6.23 -26.09 0.73
N PRO A 30 -6.60 -25.25 1.73
CA PRO A 30 -6.16 -23.85 1.74
C PRO A 30 -4.64 -23.85 1.50
N PRO A 31 -4.14 -23.19 0.43
CA PRO A 31 -2.76 -23.35 0.05
C PRO A 31 -1.91 -22.90 1.24
N ALA A 32 -1.17 -23.84 1.83
CA ALA A 32 -0.05 -23.47 2.68
C ALA A 32 0.76 -22.44 1.88
N PRO A 33 1.15 -21.30 2.48
CA PRO A 33 1.86 -20.24 1.77
C PRO A 33 2.96 -20.85 0.89
N TYR A 34 2.82 -20.73 -0.43
CA TYR A 34 3.79 -21.27 -1.39
C TYR A 34 5.09 -20.45 -1.34
N GLY A 35 6.09 -20.91 -0.58
CA GLY A 35 7.39 -20.27 -0.49
C GLY A 35 8.17 -20.66 0.77
N PRO A 36 9.50 -20.46 0.80
CA PRO A 36 10.27 -20.66 2.03
C PRO A 36 9.83 -19.63 3.07
N LYS A 37 9.44 -20.09 4.26
CA LYS A 37 9.20 -19.19 5.39
C LYS A 37 10.54 -18.60 5.83
N VAL A 38 10.56 -17.29 6.08
CA VAL A 38 11.68 -16.68 6.80
C VAL A 38 11.53 -17.04 8.27
N GLU A 39 12.56 -17.70 8.81
CA GLU A 39 12.61 -18.21 10.17
C GLU A 39 13.89 -17.73 10.88
N ASP A 40 14.02 -18.05 12.18
CA ASP A 40 15.19 -17.76 13.02
C ASP A 40 15.54 -16.27 13.19
N LEU A 41 14.52 -15.41 13.19
CA LEU A 41 14.66 -13.97 13.42
C LEU A 41 15.14 -13.68 14.85
N LYS A 42 16.20 -12.87 14.96
CA LYS A 42 16.71 -12.40 16.24
C LYS A 42 15.89 -11.19 16.69
N ASN A 43 15.63 -11.08 17.99
CA ASN A 43 14.82 -9.99 18.57
C ASN A 43 13.52 -9.73 17.77
N LYS A 44 12.82 -10.82 17.43
CA LYS A 44 11.63 -10.79 16.58
C LYS A 44 10.58 -9.80 17.07
N GLU A 45 10.48 -9.61 18.38
CA GLU A 45 9.52 -8.71 19.02
C GLU A 45 9.68 -7.26 18.54
N GLU A 46 10.91 -6.82 18.28
CA GLU A 46 11.19 -5.50 17.72
C GLU A 46 10.70 -5.39 16.26
N LEU A 47 10.97 -6.41 15.43
CA LEU A 47 10.52 -6.44 14.03
C LEU A 47 8.98 -6.46 13.96
N VAL A 48 8.34 -7.29 14.79
CA VAL A 48 6.88 -7.38 14.90
C VAL A 48 6.29 -6.03 15.33
N ARG A 49 6.92 -5.35 16.30
CA ARG A 49 6.47 -4.03 16.77
C ARG A 49 6.54 -3.00 15.66
N ASN A 50 7.66 -2.93 14.93
CA ASN A 50 7.81 -2.00 13.80
C ASN A 50 6.75 -2.27 12.70
N LEU A 51 6.48 -3.53 12.36
CA LEU A 51 5.43 -3.88 11.39
C LEU A 51 4.03 -3.45 11.87
N ARG A 52 3.69 -3.71 13.13
CA ARG A 52 2.41 -3.27 13.72
C ARG A 52 2.28 -1.76 13.79
N ASP A 53 3.37 -1.05 14.05
CA ASP A 53 3.38 0.41 14.04
C ASP A 53 3.12 0.94 12.62
N ILE A 54 3.71 0.32 11.60
CA ILE A 54 3.40 0.61 10.19
C ILE A 54 1.92 0.40 9.89
N GLU A 55 1.35 -0.76 10.25
CA GLU A 55 -0.08 -1.06 10.03
C GLU A 55 -1.00 -0.04 10.73
N ARG A 56 -0.63 0.38 11.95
CA ARG A 56 -1.35 1.40 12.71
C ARG A 56 -1.30 2.75 11.99
N ILE A 57 -0.11 3.19 11.56
CA ILE A 57 0.06 4.44 10.80
C ILE A 57 -0.76 4.37 9.50
N ARG A 58 -0.67 3.25 8.79
CA ARG A 58 -1.38 3.02 7.53
C ARG A 58 -2.91 3.09 7.68
N LYS A 59 -3.47 2.55 8.76
CA LYS A 59 -4.90 2.67 9.09
C LYS A 59 -5.33 4.14 9.22
N ASN A 60 -4.49 4.97 9.86
CA ASN A 60 -4.74 6.39 10.05
C ASN A 60 -4.51 7.22 8.76
N LEU A 61 -3.70 6.72 7.83
CA LEU A 61 -3.41 7.38 6.54
C LEU A 61 -4.54 7.26 5.51
N SER A 62 -5.50 6.33 5.70
CA SER A 62 -6.51 5.93 4.71
C SER A 62 -7.47 7.03 4.22
N ALA A 63 -7.47 8.21 4.85
CA ALA A 63 -8.52 9.21 4.69
C ALA A 63 -8.01 10.66 4.60
N VAL A 64 -6.80 10.87 4.08
CA VAL A 64 -6.33 12.24 3.83
C VAL A 64 -7.15 12.84 2.67
N ASN A 65 -8.25 13.47 3.05
CA ASN A 65 -9.30 13.98 2.16
C ASN A 65 -8.85 15.30 1.51
N ILE A 66 -7.85 15.21 0.63
CA ILE A 66 -7.45 16.34 -0.21
C ILE A 66 -8.48 16.43 -1.33
N SER A 67 -9.23 17.53 -1.35
CA SER A 67 -10.23 17.80 -2.38
C SER A 67 -9.77 18.96 -3.25
N ALA A 68 -10.29 19.02 -4.48
CA ALA A 68 -10.10 20.17 -5.37
C ALA A 68 -10.49 21.50 -4.72
N ASP A 69 -11.44 21.47 -3.79
CA ASP A 69 -12.03 22.65 -3.16
C ASP A 69 -11.51 22.90 -1.73
N SER A 70 -10.52 22.15 -1.27
CA SER A 70 -9.89 22.33 0.05
C SER A 70 -9.38 23.76 0.23
N THR A 71 -9.66 24.39 1.38
CA THR A 71 -9.20 25.76 1.68
C THR A 71 -7.70 25.78 1.98
N PRO A 72 -7.03 26.96 1.93
CA PRO A 72 -5.62 27.05 2.33
C PRO A 72 -5.35 26.51 3.75
N ASP A 73 -6.24 26.81 4.70
CA ASP A 73 -6.14 26.32 6.09
C ASP A 73 -6.30 24.79 6.15
N ASP A 74 -7.23 24.21 5.38
CA ASP A 74 -7.38 22.76 5.28
C ASP A 74 -6.10 22.11 4.71
N LEU A 75 -5.55 22.70 3.65
CA LEU A 75 -4.34 22.22 2.99
C LEU A 75 -3.13 22.26 3.94
N GLU A 76 -2.99 23.31 4.74
CA GLU A 76 -1.94 23.42 5.74
C GLU A 76 -2.10 22.36 6.85
N ALA A 77 -3.32 22.21 7.39
CA ALA A 77 -3.62 21.21 8.42
C ALA A 77 -3.32 19.78 7.92
N ILE A 78 -3.79 19.45 6.71
CA ILE A 78 -3.51 18.16 6.09
C ILE A 78 -2.01 17.96 5.90
N ASN A 79 -1.28 18.96 5.40
CA ASN A 79 0.16 18.84 5.18
C ASN A 79 0.94 18.59 6.48
N LYS A 80 0.48 19.18 7.60
CA LYS A 80 1.05 18.95 8.93
C LYS A 80 0.80 17.51 9.40
N ASP A 81 -0.40 16.98 9.20
CA ASP A 81 -0.71 15.58 9.52
C ASP A 81 0.13 14.62 8.69
N LEU A 82 0.30 14.91 7.39
CA LEU A 82 1.17 14.15 6.50
C LEU A 82 2.63 14.15 6.98
N GLU A 83 3.17 15.30 7.38
CA GLU A 83 4.53 15.40 7.92
C GLU A 83 4.69 14.61 9.23
N TYR A 84 3.67 14.62 10.09
CA TYR A 84 3.66 13.81 11.31
C TYR A 84 3.69 12.30 11.01
N TYR A 85 3.01 11.83 9.97
CA TYR A 85 3.11 10.43 9.56
C TYR A 85 4.51 10.07 9.04
N ILE A 86 5.14 10.96 8.26
CA ILE A 86 6.51 10.73 7.79
C ILE A 86 7.48 10.60 8.96
N GLN A 87 7.40 11.48 9.96
CA GLN A 87 8.25 11.41 11.16
C GLN A 87 8.09 10.07 11.91
N GLN A 88 6.88 9.53 11.96
CA GLN A 88 6.67 8.20 12.55
C GLN A 88 7.33 7.08 11.72
N PHE A 89 7.27 7.17 10.38
CA PHE A 89 7.98 6.24 9.50
C PHE A 89 9.50 6.36 9.62
N GLU A 90 10.05 7.57 9.79
CA GLU A 90 11.50 7.78 10.00
C GLU A 90 12.01 7.10 11.28
N VAL A 91 11.20 7.09 12.34
CA VAL A 91 11.52 6.35 13.58
C VAL A 91 11.59 4.84 13.31
N ILE A 92 10.62 4.31 12.56
CA ILE A 92 10.60 2.89 12.19
C ILE A 92 11.81 2.54 11.30
N GLU A 93 12.10 3.37 10.30
CA GLU A 93 13.25 3.21 9.42
C GLU A 93 14.54 3.13 10.23
N LYS A 94 14.76 4.07 11.16
CA LYS A 94 15.94 4.07 12.03
C LYS A 94 16.05 2.78 12.85
N ASN A 95 14.94 2.28 13.42
CA ASN A 95 14.95 1.03 14.18
C ASN A 95 15.36 -0.15 13.29
N LEU A 96 14.81 -0.26 12.09
CA LEU A 96 15.10 -1.34 11.15
C LEU A 96 16.54 -1.26 10.63
N GLN A 97 17.06 -0.07 10.35
CA GLN A 97 18.47 0.10 9.97
C GLN A 97 19.41 -0.33 11.09
N ASN A 98 19.08 0.01 12.35
CA ASN A 98 19.84 -0.45 13.50
C ASN A 98 19.79 -1.97 13.64
N HIS A 99 18.62 -2.58 13.45
CA HIS A 99 18.45 -4.05 13.47
C HIS A 99 19.36 -4.73 12.44
N LYS A 100 19.38 -4.22 11.20
CA LYS A 100 20.29 -4.72 10.14
C LYS A 100 21.75 -4.64 10.56
N VAL A 101 22.17 -3.57 11.22
CA VAL A 101 23.55 -3.41 11.69
C VAL A 101 23.86 -4.37 12.84
N SER A 102 22.95 -4.50 13.82
CA SER A 102 23.11 -5.39 14.98
C SER A 102 23.14 -6.87 14.59
N TYR A 103 22.42 -7.26 13.55
CA TYR A 103 22.30 -8.64 13.08
C TYR A 103 22.81 -8.84 11.66
N LYS A 104 23.86 -8.09 11.27
CA LYS A 104 24.44 -8.05 9.91
C LYS A 104 24.90 -9.40 9.36
N ASP A 105 25.16 -10.39 10.21
CA ASP A 105 25.61 -11.73 9.81
C ASP A 105 24.42 -12.71 9.66
N SER A 106 23.19 -12.24 9.88
CA SER A 106 21.96 -13.02 9.72
C SER A 106 21.22 -12.59 8.46
N PHE A 107 21.19 -13.48 7.47
CA PHE A 107 20.45 -13.26 6.23
C PHE A 107 18.96 -12.99 6.50
N SER A 108 18.33 -13.80 7.37
CA SER A 108 16.90 -13.65 7.71
C SER A 108 16.59 -12.29 8.32
N ASP A 109 17.43 -11.80 9.24
CA ASP A 109 17.22 -10.51 9.89
C ASP A 109 17.39 -9.34 8.91
N ILE A 110 18.41 -9.39 8.05
CA ILE A 110 18.63 -8.38 7.00
C ILE A 110 17.45 -8.36 6.05
N PHE A 111 17.11 -9.52 5.48
CA PHE A 111 16.08 -9.65 4.47
C PHE A 111 14.73 -9.21 5.01
N PHE A 112 14.36 -9.65 6.23
CA PHE A 112 13.08 -9.26 6.80
C PHE A 112 13.01 -7.77 7.13
N SER A 113 14.10 -7.19 7.66
CA SER A 113 14.17 -5.74 7.89
C SER A 113 14.03 -4.95 6.58
N GLU A 114 14.60 -5.44 5.48
CA GLU A 114 14.44 -4.84 4.14
C GLU A 114 13.00 -4.90 3.63
N GLN A 115 12.28 -6.00 3.89
CA GLN A 115 10.87 -6.08 3.52
C GLN A 115 10.02 -5.06 4.30
N ILE A 116 10.25 -4.91 5.61
CA ILE A 116 9.51 -3.95 6.44
C ILE A 116 9.87 -2.50 6.04
N LEU A 117 11.15 -2.23 5.75
CA LEU A 117 11.61 -0.94 5.24
C LEU A 117 10.91 -0.57 3.93
N PHE A 118 10.81 -1.51 2.99
CA PHE A 118 10.14 -1.28 1.71
C PHE A 118 8.66 -0.91 1.87
N VAL A 119 7.96 -1.47 2.87
CA VAL A 119 6.59 -1.07 3.20
C VAL A 119 6.55 0.39 3.68
N ALA A 120 7.42 0.76 4.62
CA ALA A 120 7.47 2.12 5.15
C ALA A 120 7.80 3.15 4.04
N GLU A 121 8.80 2.86 3.21
CA GLU A 121 9.20 3.70 2.07
C GLU A 121 8.06 3.89 1.07
N SER A 122 7.29 2.82 0.77
CA SER A 122 6.13 2.90 -0.11
C SER A 122 5.10 3.91 0.41
N PHE A 123 4.78 3.87 1.70
CA PHE A 123 3.86 4.85 2.28
C PHE A 123 4.43 6.26 2.32
N VAL A 124 5.72 6.43 2.64
CA VAL A 124 6.39 7.74 2.60
C VAL A 124 6.34 8.35 1.19
N ILE A 125 6.60 7.56 0.15
CA ILE A 125 6.52 8.04 -1.24
C ILE A 125 5.08 8.49 -1.55
N SER A 126 4.08 7.68 -1.21
CA SER A 126 2.67 8.05 -1.39
C SER A 126 2.32 9.37 -0.68
N ILE A 127 2.81 9.56 0.55
CA ILE A 127 2.61 10.79 1.31
C ILE A 127 3.31 11.98 0.64
N ARG A 128 4.57 11.84 0.22
CA ARG A 128 5.32 12.93 -0.43
C ARG A 128 4.66 13.37 -1.75
N GLN A 129 4.06 12.44 -2.50
CA GLN A 129 3.26 12.79 -3.67
C GLN A 129 2.00 13.59 -3.30
N GLN A 130 1.32 13.24 -2.21
CA GLN A 130 0.20 14.03 -1.69
C GLN A 130 0.62 15.43 -1.24
N GLN A 131 1.78 15.57 -0.58
CA GLN A 131 2.32 16.88 -0.21
C GLN A 131 2.63 17.75 -1.44
N ASN A 132 3.06 17.16 -2.55
CA ASN A 132 3.25 17.89 -3.80
C ASN A 132 1.91 18.41 -4.36
N LEU A 133 0.86 17.59 -4.36
CA LEU A 133 -0.48 18.04 -4.75
C LEU A 133 -0.96 19.22 -3.89
N ILE A 134 -0.74 19.15 -2.58
CA ILE A 134 -1.10 20.22 -1.65
C ILE A 134 -0.38 21.53 -1.99
N ARG A 135 0.94 21.46 -2.27
CA ARG A 135 1.73 22.63 -2.66
C ARG A 135 1.19 23.26 -3.94
N GLU A 136 0.87 22.46 -4.96
CA GLU A 136 0.29 22.96 -6.21
C GLU A 136 -1.09 23.60 -6.00
N LEU A 137 -1.94 23.01 -5.16
CA LEU A 137 -3.25 23.58 -4.80
C LEU A 137 -3.15 24.91 -4.03
N GLY A 138 -2.05 25.11 -3.29
CA GLY A 138 -1.74 26.36 -2.60
C GLY A 138 -1.19 27.46 -3.52
N ILE A 139 -0.44 27.09 -4.57
CA ILE A 139 0.21 28.06 -5.48
C ILE A 139 -0.69 28.42 -6.66
N ASN A 140 -1.26 27.43 -7.35
CA ASN A 140 -2.03 27.61 -8.58
C ASN A 140 -3.27 26.70 -8.61
N ARG A 141 -4.24 27.04 -7.77
CA ARG A 141 -5.44 26.25 -7.52
C ARG A 141 -6.18 25.82 -8.79
N GLU A 142 -6.46 26.76 -9.69
CA GLU A 142 -7.26 26.48 -10.89
C GLU A 142 -6.59 25.47 -11.82
N GLU A 143 -5.25 25.53 -11.96
CA GLU A 143 -4.51 24.53 -12.73
C GLU A 143 -4.40 23.20 -11.98
N ALA A 144 -4.07 23.26 -10.69
CA ALA A 144 -3.89 22.07 -9.84
C ALA A 144 -5.16 21.22 -9.73
N LYS A 145 -6.36 21.81 -9.81
CA LYS A 145 -7.63 21.07 -9.88
C LYS A 145 -7.67 20.04 -11.02
N LYS A 146 -6.98 20.29 -12.13
CA LYS A 146 -6.90 19.35 -13.27
C LYS A 146 -6.13 18.08 -12.92
N LEU A 147 -5.28 18.09 -11.90
CA LEU A 147 -4.51 16.92 -11.46
C LEU A 147 -5.41 15.81 -10.91
N PHE A 148 -6.57 16.15 -10.32
CA PHE A 148 -7.55 15.16 -9.86
C PHE A 148 -8.19 14.35 -10.99
N TYR A 149 -8.22 14.93 -12.19
CA TYR A 149 -8.78 14.29 -13.40
C TYR A 149 -7.69 13.78 -14.34
N SER A 150 -6.45 13.67 -13.86
CA SER A 150 -5.30 13.20 -14.63
C SER A 150 -4.68 11.94 -14.02
N SER A 151 -3.63 11.42 -14.68
CA SER A 151 -2.84 10.30 -14.17
C SER A 151 -1.97 10.66 -12.96
N TYR A 152 -2.00 11.91 -12.47
CA TYR A 152 -1.17 12.36 -11.36
C TYR A 152 -1.42 11.58 -10.06
N LEU A 153 -2.66 11.15 -9.81
CA LEU A 153 -3.00 10.38 -8.61
C LEU A 153 -2.59 8.90 -8.71
N ILE A 154 -2.20 8.40 -9.89
CA ILE A 154 -1.81 6.99 -10.08
C ILE A 154 -0.64 6.61 -9.18
N PRO A 155 0.49 7.35 -9.14
CA PRO A 155 1.58 7.08 -8.20
C PRO A 155 1.15 7.05 -6.74
N VAL A 156 0.27 7.96 -6.30
CA VAL A 156 -0.22 8.02 -4.91
C VAL A 156 -0.87 6.69 -4.53
N TYR A 157 -1.81 6.22 -5.34
CA TYR A 157 -2.52 4.96 -5.10
C TYR A 157 -1.65 3.73 -5.35
N TYR A 158 -0.75 3.79 -6.32
CA TYR A 158 0.18 2.70 -6.62
C TYR A 158 1.03 2.37 -5.40
N TYR A 159 1.71 3.37 -4.82
CA TYR A 159 2.59 3.14 -3.67
C TYR A 159 1.81 2.80 -2.39
N LEU A 160 0.60 3.35 -2.22
CA LEU A 160 -0.28 2.96 -1.12
C LEU A 160 -0.68 1.47 -1.23
N THR A 161 -1.11 1.05 -2.42
CA THR A 161 -1.51 -0.35 -2.69
C THR A 161 -0.32 -1.30 -2.61
N LEU A 162 0.86 -0.84 -3.06
CA LEU A 162 2.10 -1.62 -2.99
C LEU A 162 2.48 -1.90 -1.54
N GLY A 163 2.44 -0.91 -0.66
CA GLY A 163 2.67 -1.10 0.77
C GLY A 163 1.66 -2.08 1.38
N ASP A 164 0.37 -1.94 1.07
CA ASP A 164 -0.68 -2.86 1.55
C ASP A 164 -0.46 -4.30 1.10
N ASN A 165 -0.12 -4.49 -0.19
CA ASN A 165 0.20 -5.81 -0.74
C ASN A 165 1.43 -6.44 -0.07
N MET A 166 2.42 -5.61 0.28
CA MET A 166 3.63 -6.09 0.94
C MET A 166 3.41 -6.44 2.40
N ILE A 167 2.52 -5.74 3.12
CA ILE A 167 2.07 -6.16 4.45
C ILE A 167 1.44 -7.55 4.34
N ALA A 168 0.49 -7.74 3.42
CA ALA A 168 -0.16 -9.03 3.23
C ALA A 168 0.83 -10.14 2.85
N TYR A 169 1.81 -9.82 2.00
CA TYR A 169 2.90 -10.74 1.66
C TYR A 169 3.72 -11.13 2.90
N ILE A 170 4.10 -10.15 3.73
CA ILE A 170 4.84 -10.39 4.97
C ILE A 170 4.04 -11.30 5.92
N GLU A 171 2.78 -10.97 6.19
CA GLU A 171 1.91 -11.77 7.07
C GLU A 171 1.72 -13.20 6.59
N THR A 172 1.70 -13.39 5.26
CA THR A 172 1.47 -14.70 4.64
C THR A 172 2.72 -15.57 4.66
N TYR A 173 3.90 -15.01 4.36
CA TYR A 173 5.11 -15.77 4.06
C TYR A 173 6.19 -15.74 5.14
N PHE A 174 6.04 -14.92 6.19
CA PHE A 174 7.05 -14.77 7.23
C PHE A 174 6.57 -15.40 8.54
N ARG A 175 7.47 -16.09 9.24
CA ARG A 175 7.13 -16.67 10.54
C ARG A 175 7.36 -15.63 11.63
N ILE A 176 6.29 -14.94 11.99
CA ILE A 176 6.29 -13.83 12.95
C ILE A 176 5.91 -14.32 14.38
N THR A 177 5.45 -15.57 14.53
CA THR A 177 5.06 -16.20 15.81
C THR A 177 6.25 -16.65 16.65
#